data_AF-A0A3N6P345-F1
#
_entry.id   AF-A0A3N6P345-F1
#
_cell.length_a   1.000
_cell.length_b   1.000
_cell.length_c   1.000
_cell.angle_alpha   90.00
_cell.angle_beta   90.00
_cell.angle_gamma   90.00
#
_symmetry.space_group_name_H-M   'P 1'
#
loop_
_entity.id
_entity.type
_entity.pdbx_description
1 polymer ?
#
loop_
_entity_poly.entity_id
_entity_poly.type
_entity_poly.pdbx_seq_one_letter_code
_entity_poly.pdbx_strand_id
1 'polypeptide(L)'
;MLSNHNPPPSPPWRGARGVGANQGFYEFRRQLEYKCQWYCSELVVVDRFFPSSKTCCRCGHVQDMPLSLRTYDCPDCGLSIDRDLNASINLRNAVGLIVNACGRSAADSSGGLRSIP
;
A
#
# COMPACT_ATOMS: atom_id res chain seq x y z
N MET A 1 -23.86 -17.22 -8.70
CA MET A 1 -24.20 -17.26 -7.26
C MET A 1 -23.27 -16.30 -6.56
N LEU A 2 -23.69 -15.05 -6.39
CA LEU A 2 -22.94 -14.07 -5.61
C LEU A 2 -23.10 -14.49 -4.15
N SER A 3 -22.01 -14.94 -3.52
CA SER A 3 -21.98 -15.25 -2.10
C SER A 3 -22.32 -13.98 -1.32
N ASN A 4 -23.52 -13.98 -0.72
CA ASN A 4 -23.96 -12.99 0.26
C ASN A 4 -23.04 -13.06 1.48
N HIS A 5 -21.92 -12.36 1.44
CA HIS A 5 -21.20 -11.99 2.66
C HIS A 5 -21.98 -10.85 3.29
N ASN A 6 -22.66 -11.15 4.41
CA ASN A 6 -23.26 -10.11 5.23
C ASN A 6 -22.16 -9.12 5.62
N PRO A 7 -22.38 -7.81 5.44
CA PRO A 7 -21.39 -6.81 5.80
C PRO A 7 -21.08 -6.90 7.30
N PRO A 8 -19.82 -6.69 7.71
CA PRO A 8 -19.50 -6.60 9.13
C PRO A 8 -20.35 -5.48 9.76
N PRO A 9 -20.82 -5.65 11.00
CA PRO A 9 -21.61 -4.63 11.68
C PRO A 9 -20.84 -3.31 11.68
N SER A 10 -21.53 -2.21 11.42
CA SER A 10 -20.93 -0.88 11.42
C SER A 10 -20.18 -0.66 12.75
N PRO A 11 -18.93 -0.17 12.72
CA PRO A 11 -18.17 0.01 13.95
C PRO A 11 -18.94 0.98 14.86
N PRO A 12 -19.10 0.67 16.16
CA PRO A 12 -19.81 1.53 17.08
C PRO A 12 -19.09 2.87 17.13
N TRP A 13 -19.82 3.97 16.95
CA TRP A 13 -19.34 5.36 16.97
C TRP A 13 -18.85 5.82 18.36
N ARG A 14 -17.99 5.05 19.04
CA ARG A 14 -17.28 5.50 20.23
C ARG A 14 -15.95 6.10 19.77
N GLY A 15 -15.88 7.43 19.84
CA GLY A 15 -14.71 8.21 19.51
C GLY A 15 -13.48 7.75 20.28
N ALA A 16 -12.55 7.08 19.58
CA ALA A 16 -11.21 6.86 20.06
C ALA A 16 -10.42 8.16 19.88
N ARG A 17 -10.20 8.88 20.99
CA ARG A 17 -9.29 10.02 21.06
C ARG A 17 -7.86 9.51 20.89
N GLY A 18 -7.20 9.93 19.81
CA GLY A 18 -5.78 9.73 19.56
C GLY A 18 -5.23 10.99 18.88
N VAL A 19 -4.37 11.71 19.60
CA VAL A 19 -3.78 13.00 19.23
C VAL A 19 -2.81 12.83 18.06
N GLY A 20 -2.99 13.63 16.99
CA GLY A 20 -2.00 13.73 15.90
C GLY A 20 -2.47 14.42 14.61
N ALA A 21 -2.41 15.77 14.60
CA ALA A 21 -2.21 16.66 13.44
C ALA A 21 -3.30 16.83 12.35
N ASN A 22 -4.18 17.83 12.53
CA ASN A 22 -4.57 18.92 11.62
C ASN A 22 -4.65 18.76 10.07
N GLN A 23 -4.85 17.56 9.49
CA GLN A 23 -5.12 17.40 8.04
C GLN A 23 -6.20 16.35 7.69
N GLY A 24 -6.96 15.84 8.66
CA GLY A 24 -8.11 14.95 8.40
C GLY A 24 -7.77 13.51 7.97
N PHE A 25 -6.50 13.11 7.95
CA PHE A 25 -6.09 11.75 7.53
C PHE A 25 -6.58 10.61 8.41
N TYR A 26 -6.98 10.89 9.67
CA TYR A 26 -7.59 9.89 10.55
C TYR A 26 -8.87 9.32 9.94
N GLU A 27 -9.77 10.18 9.48
CA GLU A 27 -11.04 9.75 8.91
C GLU A 27 -10.81 9.02 7.58
N PHE A 28 -9.84 9.47 6.77
CA PHE A 28 -9.45 8.79 5.54
C PHE A 28 -8.98 7.35 5.82
N ARG A 29 -8.11 7.15 6.82
CA ARG A 29 -7.64 5.81 7.21
C ARG A 29 -8.78 4.93 7.73
N ARG A 30 -9.69 5.50 8.55
CA ARG A 30 -10.87 4.80 9.06
C ARG A 30 -11.75 4.26 7.93
N GLN A 31 -12.01 5.09 6.92
CA GLN A 31 -12.83 4.70 5.77
C GLN A 31 -12.16 3.60 4.94
N LEU A 32 -10.83 3.65 4.79
CA LEU A 32 -10.08 2.58 4.11
C LEU A 32 -10.17 1.26 4.88
N GLU A 33 -9.94 1.26 6.19
CA GLU A 33 -10.07 0.06 7.03
C GLU A 33 -11.46 -0.57 6.92
N TYR A 34 -12.50 0.26 7.03
CA TYR A 34 -13.89 -0.17 6.86
C TYR A 34 -14.11 -0.83 5.50
N LYS A 35 -13.70 -0.19 4.39
CA LYS A 35 -13.89 -0.75 3.05
C LYS A 35 -13.05 -2.00 2.81
N CYS A 36 -11.82 -2.06 3.32
CA CYS A 36 -10.96 -3.23 3.21
C CYS A 36 -11.61 -4.47 3.85
N GLN A 37 -12.25 -4.32 5.01
CA GLN A 37 -13.02 -5.40 5.65
C GLN A 37 -14.19 -5.88 4.79
N TRP A 38 -14.84 -4.98 4.05
CA TRP A 38 -15.96 -5.33 3.17
C TRP A 38 -15.54 -6.12 1.93
N TYR A 39 -14.36 -5.83 1.38
CA TYR A 39 -13.85 -6.48 0.18
C TYR A 39 -12.90 -7.64 0.45
N CYS A 40 -12.73 -8.04 1.72
CA CYS A 40 -11.70 -9.01 2.14
C CYS A 40 -10.29 -8.61 1.67
N SER A 41 -10.00 -7.32 1.64
CA SER A 41 -8.71 -6.75 1.25
C SER A 41 -7.85 -6.44 2.49
N GLU A 42 -6.53 -6.57 2.36
CA GLU A 42 -5.59 -6.19 3.41
C GLU A 42 -5.18 -4.72 3.27
N LEU A 43 -5.18 -3.98 4.39
CA LEU A 43 -4.63 -2.63 4.45
C LEU A 43 -3.28 -2.66 5.16
N VAL A 44 -2.21 -2.40 4.41
CA VAL A 44 -0.85 -2.27 4.95
C VAL A 44 -0.48 -0.81 5.03
N VAL A 45 -0.03 -0.36 6.21
CA VAL A 45 0.39 1.02 6.47
C VAL A 45 1.92 1.06 6.54
N VAL A 46 2.54 1.86 5.68
CA VAL A 46 3.98 2.11 5.67
C VAL A 46 4.31 3.28 6.60
N ASP A 47 5.52 3.31 7.16
CA ASP A 47 5.98 4.39 8.02
C ASP A 47 5.82 5.79 7.38
N ARG A 48 5.45 6.77 8.20
CA ARG A 48 5.16 8.15 7.74
C ARG A 48 6.38 8.83 7.11
N PHE A 49 7.58 8.51 7.57
CA PHE A 49 8.82 9.12 7.10
C PHE A 49 9.55 8.24 6.08
N PHE A 50 8.89 7.21 5.55
CA PHE A 50 9.43 6.38 4.48
C PHE A 50 9.73 7.25 3.23
N PRO A 51 10.98 7.29 2.75
CA PRO A 51 11.41 8.20 1.67
C PRO A 51 10.98 7.71 0.28
N SER A 52 9.70 7.44 0.06
CA SER A 52 9.18 6.84 -1.18
C SER A 52 9.46 7.67 -2.42
N SER A 53 9.33 9.00 -2.36
CA SER A 53 9.58 9.90 -3.49
C SER A 53 11.07 10.20 -3.71
N LYS A 54 11.90 9.97 -2.70
CA LYS A 54 13.34 10.27 -2.68
C LYS A 54 14.22 9.06 -3.05
N THR A 55 13.67 7.85 -2.95
CA THR A 55 14.40 6.61 -3.21
C THR A 55 14.21 6.18 -4.66
N CYS A 56 15.25 5.73 -5.35
CA CYS A 56 15.10 5.19 -6.69
C CYS A 56 14.45 3.81 -6.63
N CYS A 57 13.35 3.62 -7.34
CA CYS A 57 12.64 2.34 -7.37
C CYS A 57 13.40 1.19 -8.05
N ARG A 58 14.51 1.49 -8.75
CA ARG A 58 15.33 0.50 -9.46
C ARG A 58 16.57 0.08 -8.68
N CYS A 59 17.28 1.03 -8.06
CA CYS A 59 18.59 0.77 -7.43
C CYS A 59 18.63 1.11 -5.93
N GLY A 60 17.62 1.79 -5.39
CA GLY A 60 17.61 2.19 -3.98
C GLY A 60 18.41 3.44 -3.64
N HIS A 61 19.06 4.09 -4.61
CA HIS A 61 19.73 5.38 -4.38
C HIS A 61 18.75 6.42 -3.83
N VAL A 62 19.12 7.13 -2.76
CA VAL A 62 18.29 8.18 -2.14
C VAL A 62 18.85 9.55 -2.48
N GLN A 63 18.01 10.42 -3.00
CA GLN A 63 18.38 11.80 -3.34
C GLN A 63 17.35 12.81 -2.82
N ASP A 64 17.73 14.08 -2.79
CA ASP A 64 16.78 15.14 -2.46
C ASP A 64 15.82 15.42 -3.62
N MET A 65 14.53 15.47 -3.27
CA MET A 65 13.43 15.73 -4.19
C MET A 65 12.56 16.87 -3.65
N PRO A 66 12.92 18.14 -3.93
CA PRO A 66 12.03 19.27 -3.64
C PRO A 66 10.72 19.16 -4.42
N LEU A 67 9.64 19.73 -3.86
CA LEU A 67 8.27 19.60 -4.39
C LEU A 67 8.11 20.07 -5.85
N SER A 68 8.96 21.00 -6.28
CA SER A 68 9.01 21.54 -7.66
C SER A 68 9.52 20.53 -8.69
N LEU A 69 10.35 19.56 -8.28
CA LEU A 69 10.82 18.50 -9.18
C LEU A 69 9.74 17.43 -9.30
N ARG A 70 9.20 17.28 -10.52
CA ARG A 70 8.16 16.28 -10.85
C ARG A 70 8.74 15.05 -11.54
N THR A 71 9.91 15.16 -12.15
CA THR A 71 10.66 14.03 -12.71
C THR A 71 11.70 13.57 -11.70
N TYR A 72 11.80 12.26 -11.51
CA TYR A 72 12.87 11.60 -10.75
C TYR A 72 13.95 11.14 -11.72
N ASP A 73 15.10 11.79 -11.69
CA ASP A 73 16.29 11.40 -12.47
C ASP A 73 17.32 10.78 -11.52
N CYS A 74 17.63 9.50 -11.72
CA CYS A 74 18.57 8.79 -10.87
C CYS A 74 20.01 8.95 -11.39
N PRO A 75 20.95 9.53 -10.61
CA PRO A 75 22.33 9.67 -11.01
C PRO A 75 23.09 8.33 -11.03
N ASP A 76 22.63 7.33 -10.28
CA ASP A 76 23.31 6.05 -10.12
C ASP A 76 22.98 5.05 -11.23
N CYS A 77 21.70 4.94 -11.61
CA CYS A 77 21.25 3.96 -12.61
C CYS A 77 20.62 4.55 -13.88
N GLY A 78 20.57 5.88 -14.00
CA GLY A 78 20.04 6.58 -15.17
C GLY A 78 18.53 6.48 -15.38
N LEU A 79 17.77 6.01 -14.38
CA LEU A 79 16.31 5.96 -14.44
C LEU A 79 15.73 7.39 -14.46
N SER A 80 14.92 7.72 -15.47
CA SER A 80 14.16 8.98 -15.56
C SER A 80 12.65 8.70 -15.54
N ILE A 81 12.09 8.82 -14.35
CA ILE A 81 10.72 8.62 -13.83
C ILE A 81 9.78 9.83 -13.72
N ASP A 82 8.45 9.69 -13.80
CA ASP A 82 7.60 10.57 -12.98
C ASP A 82 7.84 10.28 -11.47
N ARG A 83 7.94 11.32 -10.64
CA ARG A 83 8.22 11.20 -9.20
C ARG A 83 7.12 10.44 -8.45
N ASP A 84 5.87 10.68 -8.79
CA ASP A 84 4.74 10.06 -8.12
C ASP A 84 4.63 8.57 -8.55
N LEU A 85 4.98 8.25 -9.81
CA LEU A 85 5.17 6.87 -10.26
C LEU A 85 6.33 6.18 -9.51
N ASN A 86 7.49 6.80 -9.37
CA ASN A 86 8.61 6.28 -8.58
C ASN A 86 8.18 5.97 -7.13
N ALA A 87 7.48 6.91 -6.49
CA ALA A 87 6.97 6.74 -5.15
C ALA A 87 5.98 5.57 -5.03
N SER A 88 5.07 5.42 -6.00
CA SER A 88 4.09 4.32 -6.02
C SER A 88 4.76 2.94 -6.10
N ILE A 89 5.81 2.80 -6.91
CA ILE A 89 6.58 1.56 -7.05
C ILE A 89 7.32 1.26 -5.73
N ASN A 90 7.91 2.28 -5.10
CA ASN A 90 8.57 2.11 -3.81
C ASN A 90 7.60 1.68 -2.70
N LEU A 91 6.40 2.27 -2.65
CA LEU A 91 5.36 1.86 -1.70
C LEU A 91 4.92 0.41 -1.93
N ARG A 92 4.71 0.02 -3.20
CA ARG A 92 4.40 -1.38 -3.55
C ARG A 92 5.50 -2.34 -3.09
N ASN A 93 6.76 -1.98 -3.32
CA ASN A 93 7.90 -2.81 -2.94
C ASN A 93 8.04 -2.92 -1.41
N ALA A 94 7.81 -1.82 -0.68
CA ALA A 94 7.81 -1.82 0.78
C ALA A 94 6.73 -2.75 1.36
N VAL A 95 5.53 -2.75 0.79
CA VAL A 95 4.47 -3.69 1.18
C VAL A 95 4.88 -5.14 0.91
N GLY A 96 5.48 -5.42 -0.24
CA GLY A 96 6.01 -6.75 -0.57
C GLY A 96 7.00 -7.29 0.47
N LEU A 97 7.84 -6.42 1.04
CA LEU A 97 8.75 -6.79 2.11
C LEU A 97 8.02 -7.09 3.43
N ILE A 98 7.00 -6.30 3.77
CA ILE A 98 6.20 -6.49 5.01
C ILE A 98 5.43 -7.81 4.98
N VAL A 99 4.76 -8.13 3.86
CA VAL A 99 3.96 -9.37 3.75
C VAL A 99 4.84 -10.62 3.78
N ASN A 100 6.03 -10.56 3.16
CA ASN A 100 6.98 -11.66 3.16
C ASN A 100 7.62 -11.89 4.53
N ALA A 101 7.93 -10.80 5.27
CA ALA A 101 8.50 -10.89 6.62
C ALA A 101 7.51 -11.46 7.66
N CYS A 102 6.20 -11.32 7.43
CA CYS A 102 5.15 -11.88 8.30
C CYS A 102 4.75 -13.33 7.94
N GLY A 103 5.42 -13.96 6.96
CA GLY A 103 5.29 -15.41 6.74
C GLY A 103 3.90 -15.88 6.31
N ARG A 104 3.20 -15.13 5.44
CA ARG A 104 2.03 -15.68 4.75
C ARG A 104 2.50 -16.60 3.63
N SER A 105 2.80 -17.86 3.96
CA SER A 105 2.93 -18.92 2.95
C SER A 105 1.70 -18.85 2.06
N ALA A 106 1.93 -18.64 0.76
CA ALA A 106 0.91 -18.70 -0.26
C ALA A 106 0.06 -19.96 -0.01
N ALA A 107 -1.20 -19.75 0.37
CA ALA A 107 -2.14 -20.85 0.43
C ALA A 107 -2.25 -21.40 -0.98
N ASP A 108 -1.79 -22.63 -1.11
CA ASP A 108 -1.98 -23.57 -2.19
C ASP A 108 -3.28 -23.30 -2.97
N SER A 109 -3.11 -23.08 -4.26
CA SER A 109 -4.17 -23.25 -5.24
C SER A 109 -3.55 -23.97 -6.42
N SER A 110 -3.24 -25.25 -6.23
CA SER A 110 -3.29 -26.25 -7.30
C SER A 110 -4.68 -26.22 -7.96
N GLY A 111 -4.90 -25.23 -8.83
CA GLY A 111 -6.00 -25.18 -9.76
C GLY A 111 -5.73 -26.19 -10.87
N GLY A 112 -6.06 -27.45 -10.60
CA GLY A 112 -6.05 -28.51 -11.60
C GLY A 112 -6.89 -28.10 -12.81
N LEU A 113 -6.25 -28.05 -13.98
CA LEU A 113 -6.90 -28.05 -15.28
C LEU A 113 -7.82 -29.26 -15.36
N ARG A 114 -9.13 -29.06 -15.17
CA ARG A 114 -10.11 -30.04 -15.62
C ARG A 114 -10.25 -29.87 -17.13
N SER A 115 -9.60 -30.75 -17.86
CA SER A 115 -9.98 -31.10 -19.23
C SER A 115 -11.44 -31.57 -19.21
N ILE A 116 -12.30 -30.85 -19.93
CA ILE A 116 -13.66 -31.27 -20.25
C ILE A 116 -13.62 -31.78 -21.70
N PRO A 117 -14.24 -32.94 -22.03
CA PRO A 117 -14.25 -33.52 -23.37
C PRO A 117 -14.93 -32.64 -24.42
#